data_AF-A0A5S5CP65-F1
#
_entry.id   AF-A0A5S5CP65-F1
#
_cell.length_a   1.000
_cell.length_b   1.000
_cell.length_c   1.000
_cell.angle_alpha   90.00
_cell.angle_beta   90.00
_cell.angle_gamma   90.00
#
_symmetry.space_group_name_H-M   'P 1'
#
loop_
_entity.id
_entity.type
_entity.pdbx_description
1 polymer ?
#
loop_
_entity_poly.entity_id
_entity_poly.type
_entity_poly.pdbx_seq_one_letter_code
_entity_poly.pdbx_strand_id
1 'polypeptide(L)' 'MTSHYHFRVAGHLSDRTRGAFPDMILIEAPPETIIYGEVIDEAHLHGVLALIQDLGLHVVSVHEVRP' A
#
# COMPACT_ATOMS: atom_id res chain seq x y z
N MET A 1 -11.14 -18.81 -13.03
CA MET A 1 -10.28 -18.23 -11.98
C MET A 1 -10.90 -16.89 -11.60
N THR A 2 -11.17 -16.68 -10.31
CA THR A 2 -11.59 -15.38 -9.79
C THR A 2 -10.35 -14.62 -9.33
N SER A 3 -10.22 -13.36 -9.76
CA SER A 3 -9.12 -12.47 -9.39
C SER A 3 -9.60 -11.45 -8.36
N HIS A 4 -8.80 -11.20 -7.34
CA HIS A 4 -9.08 -10.20 -6.32
C HIS A 4 -8.39 -8.89 -6.69
N TYR A 5 -9.14 -7.79 -6.62
CA TYR A 5 -8.67 -6.45 -6.95
C TYR A 5 -8.84 -5.54 -5.75
N HIS A 6 -7.89 -4.62 -5.57
CA HIS A 6 -7.96 -3.60 -4.53
C HIS A 6 -7.88 -2.22 -5.18
N PHE A 7 -8.84 -1.36 -4.86
CA PHE A 7 -8.93 -0.01 -5.40
C PHE A 7 -8.62 1.00 -4.30
N ARG A 8 -7.57 1.83 -4.49
CA ARG A 8 -7.28 2.97 -3.60
C ARG A 8 -7.80 4.25 -4.24
N VAL A 9 -8.64 4.96 -3.50
CA VAL A 9 -9.24 6.25 -3.90
C VAL A 9 -8.83 7.33 -2.91
N ALA A 10 -8.56 8.53 -3.41
CA ALA A 10 -8.17 9.65 -2.56
C ALA A 10 -9.35 10.17 -1.74
N GLY A 11 -9.10 10.48 -0.46
CA GLY A 11 -10.09 11.03 0.46
C GLY A 11 -10.97 9.97 1.15
N HIS A 12 -11.96 10.44 1.89
CA HIS A 12 -12.90 9.58 2.61
C HIS A 12 -14.20 9.41 1.82
N LEU A 13 -14.68 8.18 1.73
CA LEU A 13 -16.00 7.91 1.15
C LEU A 13 -17.08 8.24 2.18
N SER A 14 -18.04 9.09 1.78
CA SER A 14 -19.25 9.32 2.57
C SER A 14 -20.06 8.03 2.69
N ASP A 15 -20.89 7.90 3.73
CA ASP A 15 -21.72 6.70 3.93
C ASP A 15 -22.65 6.41 2.73
N ARG A 16 -23.13 7.47 2.05
CA ARG A 16 -23.90 7.33 0.82
C ARG A 16 -23.07 6.68 -0.30
N THR A 17 -21.81 7.06 -0.45
CA THR A 17 -20.92 6.52 -1.47
C THR A 17 -20.48 5.10 -1.13
N ARG A 18 -20.33 4.77 0.16
CA ARG A 18 -20.05 3.41 0.62
C ARG A 18 -21.14 2.43 0.19
N GLY A 19 -22.41 2.84 0.24
CA GLY A 19 -23.54 2.04 -0.20
C GLY A 19 -23.55 1.66 -1.69
N ALA A 20 -22.70 2.28 -2.53
CA ALA A 20 -22.56 1.93 -3.94
C ALA A 20 -21.74 0.65 -4.18
N PHE A 21 -21.06 0.12 -3.15
CA PHE A 21 -20.17 -1.04 -3.25
C PHE A 21 -20.59 -2.18 -2.29
N PRO A 22 -21.80 -2.75 -2.44
CA PRO A 22 -22.37 -3.69 -1.46
C PRO A 22 -21.61 -5.03 -1.35
N ASP A 23 -20.93 -5.46 -2.41
CA ASP A 23 -20.18 -6.72 -2.44
C ASP A 23 -18.68 -6.54 -2.15
N MET A 24 -18.27 -5.35 -1.71
CA MET A 24 -16.88 -5.00 -1.46
C MET A 24 -16.65 -4.63 0.00
N ILE A 25 -15.44 -4.87 0.49
CA ILE A 25 -15.01 -4.43 1.82
C ILE A 25 -14.29 -3.09 1.66
N LEU A 26 -14.81 -2.06 2.32
CA LEU A 26 -14.22 -0.72 2.31
C LEU A 26 -13.43 -0.51 3.60
N ILE A 27 -12.14 -0.23 3.45
CA ILE A 27 -11.22 0.04 4.56
C ILE A 27 -10.65 1.44 4.37
N GLU A 28 -10.69 2.26 5.41
CA GLU A 28 -9.99 3.54 5.38
C GLU A 28 -8.48 3.29 5.46
N ALA A 29 -7.75 3.76 4.45
CA ALA A 29 -6.31 3.70 4.42
C ALA A 29 -5.75 5.12 4.65
N PRO A 30 -4.74 5.29 5.52
CA PRO A 30 -4.03 6.56 5.63
C PRO A 30 -3.43 6.98 4.28
N PRO A 31 -3.19 8.28 4.05
CA PRO A 31 -2.38 8.72 2.93
C PRO A 31 -0.95 8.19 3.12
N GLU A 32 -0.58 7.19 2.33
CA GLU A 32 0.75 6.59 2.34
C GLU A 32 1.47 6.89 1.02
N THR A 33 2.80 6.99 1.10
CA THR A 33 3.66 7.03 -0.08
C THR A 33 4.14 5.63 -0.39
N ILE A 34 3.89 5.16 -1.61
CA ILE A 34 4.40 3.87 -2.09
C ILE A 34 5.76 4.12 -2.74
N ILE A 35 6.79 3.47 -2.20
CA ILE A 35 8.12 3.38 -2.80
C ILE A 35 8.18 2.02 -3.50
N TYR A 36 8.30 2.03 -4.83
CA TYR A 36 8.34 0.82 -5.66
C TYR A 36 9.62 0.82 -6.51
N GLY A 37 10.28 -0.33 -6.55
CA GLY A 37 11.51 -0.54 -7.30
C GLY A 37 11.93 -2.00 -7.24
N GLU A 38 12.95 -2.35 -8.03
CA GLU A 38 13.52 -3.69 -8.03
C GLU A 38 14.40 -3.88 -6.79
N VAL A 39 14.17 -4.97 -6.05
CA VAL A 39 14.99 -5.39 -4.91
C VAL A 39 15.62 -6.72 -5.27
N ILE A 40 16.92 -6.69 -5.55
CA ILE A 40 17.67 -7.82 -6.13
C ILE A 40 18.08 -8.88 -5.09
N ASP A 41 18.19 -8.50 -3.81
CA ASP A 41 18.51 -9.39 -2.70
C ASP A 41 18.13 -8.78 -1.34
N GLU A 42 18.35 -9.54 -0.26
CA GLU A 42 18.05 -9.14 1.12
C GLU A 42 18.95 -7.99 1.61
N ALA A 43 20.20 -7.91 1.15
CA ALA A 43 21.12 -6.84 1.52
C ALA A 43 20.64 -5.49 0.93
N HIS A 44 20.18 -5.51 -0.32
CA HIS A 44 19.57 -4.36 -0.97
C HIS A 44 18.28 -3.94 -0.23
N LEU A 45 17.43 -4.90 0.17
CA LEU A 45 16.23 -4.60 0.97
C LEU A 45 16.59 -3.86 2.27
N HIS A 46 17.56 -4.37 3.03
CA HIS A 46 18.02 -3.73 4.25
C HIS A 46 18.62 -2.35 4.01
N GLY A 47 19.36 -2.16 2.91
CA GLY A 47 19.87 -0.86 2.50
C GLY A 47 18.76 0.17 2.26
N VAL A 48 17.69 -0.24 1.58
CA VAL A 48 16.51 0.62 1.36
C VAL A 48 15.82 0.94 2.69
N LEU A 49 15.63 -0.05 3.57
CA LEU A 49 15.02 0.17 4.89
C LEU A 49 15.86 1.11 5.77
N ALA A 50 17.18 1.01 5.73
CA ALA A 50 18.08 1.92 6.43
C ALA A 50 17.95 3.34 5.89
N LEU A 51 17.94 3.52 4.57
CA LEU A 51 17.76 4.83 3.94
C LEU A 51 16.44 5.48 4.34
N ILE A 52 15.34 4.73 4.37
CA ILE A 52 14.03 5.25 4.81
C ILE A 52 14.11 5.75 6.25
N GLN A 53 14.75 5.00 7.15
CA GLN A 53 14.92 5.40 8.55
C GLN A 53 15.84 6.61 8.71
N ASP A 54 16.95 6.68 7.97
CA ASP A 54 17.88 7.81 7.99
C ASP A 54 17.21 9.12 7.52
N LEU A 55 16.21 9.03 6.64
CA LEU A 55 15.39 10.16 6.20
C LEU A 55 14.29 10.55 7.22
N GLY A 56 14.18 9.86 8.36
CA GLY A 56 13.14 10.09 9.36
C GLY A 56 11.74 9.62 8.91
N LEU A 57 11.67 8.78 7.88
CA LEU A 57 10.43 8.18 7.41
C LEU A 57 10.16 6.88 8.18
N HIS A 58 8.89 6.56 8.35
CA HIS A 58 8.46 5.34 9.05
C HIS A 58 7.89 4.33 8.05
N VAL A 59 8.46 3.12 8.03
CA VAL A 59 7.93 1.99 7.27
C VAL A 59 6.73 1.42 8.02
N VAL A 60 5.56 1.43 7.38
CA VAL A 60 4.32 0.87 7.94
C VAL A 60 4.16 -0.60 7.53
N SER A 61 4.50 -0.93 6.29
CA SER A 61 4.45 -2.28 5.75
C SER A 61 5.44 -2.46 4.60
N VAL A 62 5.83 -3.72 4.35
CA VAL A 62 6.63 -4.13 3.20
C VAL A 62 5.95 -5.36 2.59
N HIS A 63 5.69 -5.31 1.29
CA HIS A 63 5.07 -6.40 0.55
C HIS A 63 5.82 -6.65 -0.75
N GLU A 64 6.19 -7.91 -1.00
CA GLU A 64 6.64 -8.32 -2.32
C GLU A 64 5.42 -8.34 -3.26
N VAL A 65 5.46 -7.50 -4.28
CA VAL A 65 4.44 -7.50 -5.33
C VAL A 65 4.97 -8.31 -6.50
N ARG A 66 4.27 -9.38 -6.85
CA ARG A 66 4.53 -10.09 -8.11
C ARG A 66 3.89 -9.30 -9.24
N PRO A 67 4.59 -9.11 -10.38
CA PRO A 67 4.03 -8.47 -11.55
C PRO A 67 2.82 -9.24 -12.12
#